data_AF-A0A349NCR4-F1
#
_entry.id   AF-A0A349NCR4-F1
#
_cell.length_a   1.000
_cell.length_b   1.000
_cell.length_c   1.000
_cell.angle_alpha   90.00
_cell.angle_beta   90.00
_cell.angle_gamma   90.00
#
_symmetry.space_group_name_H-M   'P 1'
#
loop_
_entity.id
_entity.type
_entity.pdbx_description
1 polymer ?
#
loop_
_entity_poly.entity_id
_entity_poly.type
_entity_poly.pdbx_seq_one_letter_code
_entity_poly.pdbx_strand_id
1 'polypeptide(L)'
;MVRVLSSLPFLLPICTIASPLTVYDQTGLGGTGTPIPLQYSIYSDSEIPNGLNDRISSFRLEAGHMAIVSDLGSGLGPGKTYVADNEDLIVETLPGELENSISFIRIVPWKSSHKKGTGGDLSSSPSVDAAWYYRWSRDVGEGQALGEREYVPMSWGAGGARDEALPDYLAMDQVTHILGFNESDNCFDQSGQYGNPKLCNIPTAVEFYKNLQRVGLRLGSPATREEGAQNTNGWLNQFMTQAEAADIRIDFVALHWYDWESQPKANPVVPASQIFRRFKRYLSNAYHRHRRPLWITEFNANI
;
A
#
# COMPACT_ATOMS: atom_id res chain seq x y z
N MET A 1 -54.38 12.37 -48.27
CA MET A 1 -54.64 12.18 -46.82
C MET A 1 -53.30 12.12 -46.13
N VAL A 2 -52.93 13.18 -45.42
CA VAL A 2 -51.62 13.33 -44.75
C VAL A 2 -51.67 12.56 -43.43
N ARG A 3 -50.67 11.70 -43.16
CA ARG A 3 -50.41 11.16 -41.81
C ARG A 3 -49.04 11.64 -41.36
N VAL A 4 -49.05 12.62 -40.47
CA VAL A 4 -47.87 13.03 -39.69
C VAL A 4 -47.71 12.00 -38.58
N LEU A 5 -46.59 11.29 -38.56
CA LEU A 5 -46.18 10.45 -37.43
C LEU A 5 -45.33 11.32 -36.51
N SER A 6 -45.84 11.55 -35.30
CA SER A 6 -45.14 12.21 -34.21
C SER A 6 -43.94 11.36 -33.77
N SER A 7 -42.73 11.87 -33.97
CA SER A 7 -41.52 11.34 -33.34
C SER A 7 -41.49 11.76 -31.87
N LEU A 8 -41.79 10.84 -30.95
CA LEU A 8 -41.38 11.00 -29.55
C LEU A 8 -39.85 10.80 -29.48
N PRO A 9 -39.10 11.70 -28.82
CA PRO A 9 -37.70 11.44 -28.53
C PRO A 9 -37.59 10.30 -27.52
N PHE A 10 -36.88 9.25 -27.91
CA PHE A 10 -36.48 8.16 -27.04
C PHE A 10 -35.43 8.72 -26.07
N LEU A 11 -35.86 9.10 -24.86
CA LEU A 11 -34.94 9.39 -23.76
C LEU A 11 -34.30 8.06 -23.34
N LEU A 12 -33.09 7.82 -23.83
CA LEU A 12 -32.23 6.78 -23.26
C LEU A 12 -32.04 7.08 -21.77
N PRO A 13 -32.22 6.09 -20.87
CA PRO A 13 -31.90 6.29 -19.48
C PRO A 13 -30.42 6.62 -19.40
N ILE A 14 -30.09 7.73 -18.72
CA ILE A 14 -28.73 8.10 -18.37
C ILE A 14 -28.16 6.87 -17.65
N CYS A 15 -27.27 6.15 -18.32
CA CYS A 15 -26.55 5.04 -17.73
C CYS A 15 -25.73 5.66 -16.59
N THR A 16 -26.19 5.50 -15.36
CA THR A 16 -25.39 5.78 -14.18
C THR A 16 -24.17 4.88 -14.31
N ILE A 17 -23.02 5.47 -14.63
CA ILE A 17 -21.75 4.75 -14.59
C ILE A 17 -21.62 4.31 -13.12
N ALA A 18 -21.68 3.00 -12.88
CA ALA A 18 -21.40 2.45 -11.57
C ALA A 18 -19.99 2.91 -11.19
N SER A 19 -19.87 3.55 -10.03
CA SER A 19 -18.66 4.24 -9.62
C SER A 19 -18.26 3.73 -8.24
N PRO A 20 -17.05 3.14 -8.10
CA PRO A 20 -16.62 2.53 -6.84
C PRO A 20 -16.46 3.56 -5.71
N LEU A 21 -16.33 4.85 -6.03
CA LEU A 21 -16.28 5.93 -5.07
C LEU A 21 -17.27 7.03 -5.47
N THR A 22 -18.00 7.56 -4.50
CA THR A 22 -18.78 8.81 -4.62
C THR A 22 -18.33 9.78 -3.53
N VAL A 23 -17.93 10.99 -3.91
CA VAL A 23 -17.44 12.04 -3.01
C VAL A 23 -18.44 13.20 -2.91
N TYR A 24 -18.39 13.92 -1.79
CA TYR A 24 -19.37 14.94 -1.41
C TYR A 24 -18.66 16.16 -0.80
N ASP A 25 -19.20 17.35 -1.03
CA ASP A 25 -18.65 18.63 -0.54
C ASP A 25 -19.18 19.06 0.84
N GLN A 26 -19.94 18.20 1.49
CA GLN A 26 -20.43 18.37 2.84
C GLN A 26 -20.22 17.08 3.63
N THR A 27 -20.18 17.18 4.94
CA THR A 27 -20.18 16.01 5.83
C THR A 27 -21.51 15.25 5.70
N GLY A 28 -21.55 13.99 6.14
CA GLY A 28 -22.80 13.23 6.17
C GLY A 28 -23.33 12.80 4.80
N LEU A 29 -22.46 12.70 3.78
CA LEU A 29 -22.85 12.53 2.36
C LEU A 29 -23.78 13.64 1.85
N GLY A 30 -23.68 14.84 2.43
CA GLY A 30 -24.48 16.01 2.03
C GLY A 30 -24.04 16.64 0.70
N GLY A 31 -24.90 17.46 0.10
CA GLY A 31 -24.62 18.09 -1.20
C GLY A 31 -24.89 17.17 -2.40
N THR A 32 -24.22 17.43 -3.52
CA THR A 32 -24.37 16.62 -4.74
C THR A 32 -23.25 15.60 -4.85
N GLY A 33 -23.61 14.31 -4.75
CA GLY A 33 -22.65 13.22 -4.89
C GLY A 33 -22.00 13.19 -6.27
N THR A 34 -20.67 13.17 -6.30
CA THR A 34 -19.87 13.14 -7.52
C THR A 34 -19.16 11.80 -7.65
N PRO A 35 -19.45 11.00 -8.70
CA PRO A 35 -18.79 9.72 -8.92
C PRO A 35 -17.34 9.92 -9.37
N ILE A 36 -16.43 9.07 -8.88
CA ILE A 36 -15.05 8.90 -9.36
C ILE A 36 -14.95 7.52 -10.04
N PRO A 37 -15.15 7.44 -11.37
CA PRO A 37 -15.52 6.19 -12.03
C PRO A 37 -14.35 5.25 -12.37
N LEU A 38 -13.16 5.80 -12.64
CA LEU A 38 -12.04 5.00 -13.14
C LEU A 38 -11.23 4.38 -12.01
N GLN A 39 -11.12 3.06 -12.02
CA GLN A 39 -10.18 2.30 -11.19
C GLN A 39 -8.77 2.37 -11.77
N TYR A 40 -7.76 2.15 -10.91
CA TYR A 40 -6.33 2.22 -11.19
C TYR A 40 -5.83 3.55 -11.76
N SER A 41 -6.71 4.53 -11.94
CA SER A 41 -6.41 5.88 -12.41
C SER A 41 -6.28 6.83 -11.23
N ILE A 42 -5.40 7.82 -11.39
CA ILE A 42 -5.24 8.91 -10.44
C ILE A 42 -6.10 10.08 -10.92
N TYR A 43 -6.82 10.69 -9.99
CA TYR A 43 -7.46 11.99 -10.16
C TYR A 43 -6.68 12.97 -9.30
N SER A 44 -6.02 13.94 -9.93
CA SER A 44 -5.21 14.95 -9.25
C SER A 44 -5.66 16.36 -9.58
N ASP A 45 -5.60 17.26 -8.59
CA ASP A 45 -5.91 18.68 -8.75
C ASP A 45 -7.26 18.88 -9.50
N SER A 46 -7.24 19.62 -10.62
CA SER A 46 -8.41 19.90 -11.44
C SER A 46 -9.04 18.70 -12.15
N GLU A 47 -8.39 17.53 -12.14
CA GLU A 47 -8.95 16.29 -12.69
C GLU A 47 -10.07 15.73 -11.79
N ILE A 48 -10.09 16.11 -10.50
CA ILE A 48 -11.20 15.75 -9.60
C ILE A 48 -12.50 16.40 -10.13
N PRO A 49 -13.52 15.60 -10.51
CA PRO A 49 -14.70 16.12 -11.20
C PRO A 49 -15.51 17.12 -10.39
N ASN A 50 -16.36 17.89 -11.09
CA ASN A 50 -17.29 18.87 -10.52
C ASN A 50 -16.62 19.97 -9.65
N GLY A 51 -15.32 20.20 -9.84
CA GLY A 51 -14.58 21.22 -9.09
C GLY A 51 -14.48 20.91 -7.60
N LEU A 52 -14.40 19.62 -7.25
CA LEU A 52 -14.33 19.16 -5.86
C LEU A 52 -12.91 19.10 -5.29
N ASN A 53 -11.88 19.42 -6.07
CA ASN A 53 -10.54 19.63 -5.54
C ASN A 53 -10.57 20.60 -4.34
N ASP A 54 -9.96 20.21 -3.22
CA ASP A 54 -9.93 20.97 -1.96
C ASP A 54 -11.31 21.28 -1.37
N ARG A 55 -12.31 20.44 -1.64
CA ARG A 55 -13.70 20.66 -1.19
C ARG A 55 -14.41 19.41 -0.68
N ILE A 56 -13.77 18.24 -0.71
CA ILE A 56 -14.38 16.99 -0.28
C ILE A 56 -14.42 16.95 1.26
N SER A 57 -15.56 16.54 1.82
CA SER A 57 -15.81 16.43 3.26
C SER A 57 -16.33 15.05 3.70
N SER A 58 -16.89 14.28 2.76
CA SER A 58 -17.35 12.91 3.02
C SER A 58 -17.36 12.08 1.73
N PHE A 59 -17.40 10.76 1.86
CA PHE A 59 -17.51 9.86 0.72
C PHE A 59 -18.11 8.50 1.07
N ARG A 60 -18.63 7.82 0.05
CA ARG A 60 -18.98 6.40 0.07
C ARG A 60 -18.06 5.65 -0.87
N LEU A 61 -17.38 4.63 -0.34
CA LEU A 61 -16.55 3.68 -1.08
C LEU A 61 -17.27 2.34 -1.13
N GLU A 62 -17.53 1.81 -2.32
CA GLU A 62 -18.21 0.54 -2.51
C GLU A 62 -17.36 -0.64 -2.03
N ALA A 63 -18.00 -1.67 -1.48
CA ALA A 63 -17.37 -2.92 -1.09
C ALA A 63 -16.51 -3.50 -2.23
N GLY A 64 -15.42 -4.18 -1.87
CA GLY A 64 -14.43 -4.69 -2.82
C GLY A 64 -13.52 -3.61 -3.40
N HIS A 65 -13.41 -2.43 -2.79
CA HIS A 65 -12.52 -1.37 -3.24
C HIS A 65 -11.72 -0.73 -2.11
N MET A 66 -10.59 -0.16 -2.50
CA MET A 66 -9.70 0.64 -1.69
C MET A 66 -9.55 2.02 -2.33
N ALA A 67 -9.62 3.08 -1.53
CA ALA A 67 -9.35 4.44 -1.96
C ALA A 67 -8.13 4.98 -1.22
N ILE A 68 -7.22 5.58 -1.99
CA ILE A 68 -6.05 6.28 -1.49
C ILE A 68 -6.27 7.76 -1.76
N VAL A 69 -6.16 8.58 -0.73
CA VAL A 69 -6.30 10.04 -0.85
C VAL A 69 -5.11 10.77 -0.26
N SER A 70 -4.82 11.97 -0.78
CA SER A 70 -3.84 12.91 -0.23
C SER A 70 -4.29 14.35 -0.46
N ASP A 71 -3.79 15.25 0.37
CA ASP A 71 -4.06 16.70 0.33
C ASP A 71 -3.27 17.45 -0.77
N LEU A 72 -2.31 16.80 -1.42
CA LEU A 72 -1.56 17.36 -2.54
C LEU A 72 -1.86 16.54 -3.80
N GLY A 73 -2.13 17.19 -4.93
CA GLY A 73 -2.33 16.51 -6.23
C GLY A 73 -1.14 15.64 -6.68
N SER A 74 0.06 15.91 -6.16
CA SER A 74 1.22 15.03 -6.34
C SER A 74 1.13 13.68 -5.60
N GLY A 75 0.27 13.56 -4.59
CA GLY A 75 0.18 12.43 -3.67
C GLY A 75 1.27 12.40 -2.58
N LEU A 76 2.11 13.44 -2.47
CA LEU A 76 3.26 13.48 -1.54
C LEU A 76 2.97 14.09 -0.17
N GLY A 77 1.78 14.65 0.04
CA GLY A 77 1.39 15.25 1.30
C GLY A 77 0.69 14.26 2.23
N PRO A 78 0.22 14.72 3.40
CA PRO A 78 -0.69 13.97 4.25
C PRO A 78 -1.74 13.19 3.46
N GLY A 79 -1.96 11.94 3.85
CA GLY A 79 -2.82 11.05 3.08
C GLY A 79 -3.25 9.82 3.87
N LYS A 80 -4.28 9.15 3.36
CA LYS A 80 -4.88 7.98 4.01
C LYS A 80 -5.38 6.95 3.02
N THR A 81 -5.26 5.70 3.41
CA THR A 81 -5.84 4.55 2.71
C THR A 81 -7.12 4.13 3.42
N TYR A 82 -8.19 3.96 2.65
CA TYR A 82 -9.50 3.50 3.10
C TYR A 82 -9.83 2.21 2.36
N VAL A 83 -10.28 1.18 3.07
CA VAL A 83 -10.60 -0.14 2.50
C VAL A 83 -12.03 -0.49 2.85
N ALA A 84 -12.86 -0.70 1.82
CA ALA A 84 -14.19 -1.26 1.91
C ALA A 84 -14.10 -2.74 1.50
N ASP A 85 -13.95 -3.65 2.47
CA ASP A 85 -13.73 -5.08 2.19
C ASP A 85 -15.04 -5.77 1.78
N ASN A 86 -15.89 -6.12 2.75
CA ASN A 86 -17.12 -6.88 2.50
C ASN A 86 -18.39 -6.02 2.51
N GLU A 87 -18.28 -4.76 2.91
CA GLU A 87 -19.38 -3.80 2.97
C GLU A 87 -18.90 -2.42 2.55
N ASP A 88 -19.84 -1.60 2.10
CA ASP A 88 -19.55 -0.23 1.72
C ASP A 88 -19.03 0.55 2.93
N LEU A 89 -17.98 1.32 2.71
CA LEU A 89 -17.43 2.22 3.70
C LEU A 89 -18.02 3.61 3.51
N ILE A 90 -18.72 4.10 4.54
CA ILE A 90 -19.19 5.48 4.62
C ILE A 90 -18.23 6.26 5.52
N VAL A 91 -17.59 7.28 4.95
CA VAL A 91 -16.78 8.24 5.70
C VAL A 91 -17.61 9.51 5.83
N GLU A 92 -18.29 9.65 6.96
CA GLU A 92 -19.19 10.77 7.25
C GLU A 92 -18.46 12.11 7.43
N THR A 93 -17.21 12.05 7.91
CA THR A 93 -16.34 13.20 8.16
C THR A 93 -14.90 12.81 7.88
N LEU A 94 -14.13 13.69 7.23
CA LEU A 94 -12.70 13.49 7.05
C LEU A 94 -11.90 13.94 8.30
N PRO A 95 -10.72 13.35 8.56
CA PRO A 95 -9.81 13.89 9.55
C PRO A 95 -9.35 15.30 9.15
N GLY A 96 -8.93 16.10 10.14
CA GLY A 96 -8.70 17.54 9.95
C GLY A 96 -7.73 17.89 8.83
N GLU A 97 -6.69 17.09 8.60
CA GLU A 97 -5.73 17.28 7.52
C GLU A 97 -6.27 16.98 6.11
N LEU A 98 -7.38 16.23 5.99
CA LEU A 98 -8.01 15.86 4.71
C LEU A 98 -9.33 16.60 4.43
N GLU A 99 -9.93 17.22 5.44
CA GLU A 99 -11.19 17.96 5.33
C GLU A 99 -11.02 19.20 4.44
N ASN A 100 -11.73 19.25 3.31
CA ASN A 100 -11.59 20.30 2.29
C ASN A 100 -10.15 20.49 1.78
N SER A 101 -9.38 19.40 1.71
CA SER A 101 -8.01 19.46 1.19
C SER A 101 -7.67 18.31 0.24
N ILE A 102 -8.53 17.29 0.10
CA ILE A 102 -8.25 16.17 -0.83
C ILE A 102 -8.04 16.72 -2.25
N SER A 103 -6.85 16.44 -2.77
CA SER A 103 -6.39 16.85 -4.09
C SER A 103 -5.81 15.68 -4.91
N PHE A 104 -5.64 14.51 -4.30
CA PHE A 104 -5.26 13.27 -4.98
C PHE A 104 -6.23 12.14 -4.59
N ILE A 105 -6.70 11.38 -5.57
CA ILE A 105 -7.52 10.18 -5.38
C ILE A 105 -7.03 9.07 -6.32
N ARG A 106 -6.74 7.88 -5.77
CA ARG A 106 -6.61 6.63 -6.55
C ARG A 106 -7.54 5.57 -5.99
N ILE A 107 -8.30 4.93 -6.86
CA ILE A 107 -9.20 3.82 -6.48
C ILE A 107 -8.63 2.52 -7.04
N VAL A 108 -8.62 1.49 -6.21
CA VAL A 108 -8.02 0.20 -6.51
C VAL A 108 -8.99 -0.89 -6.06
N PRO A 109 -9.35 -1.87 -6.91
CA PRO A 109 -10.04 -3.09 -6.50
C PRO A 109 -9.35 -3.73 -5.31
N TRP A 110 -10.12 -4.01 -4.27
CA TRP A 110 -9.61 -4.67 -3.08
C TRP A 110 -9.72 -6.18 -3.25
N LYS A 111 -8.58 -6.86 -3.15
CA LYS A 111 -8.51 -8.33 -3.18
C LYS A 111 -8.41 -8.84 -1.74
N SER A 112 -9.52 -9.34 -1.21
CA SER A 112 -9.50 -10.02 0.09
C SER A 112 -8.65 -11.30 -0.03
N SER A 113 -7.67 -11.46 0.84
CA SER A 113 -6.70 -12.56 0.78
C SER A 113 -6.47 -13.18 2.16
N HIS A 114 -6.15 -14.47 2.19
CA HIS A 114 -5.65 -15.09 3.42
C HIS A 114 -4.18 -14.76 3.64
N LYS A 115 -3.73 -14.88 4.88
CA LYS A 115 -2.40 -14.37 5.32
C LYS A 115 -1.21 -15.08 4.66
N LYS A 116 -1.36 -16.32 4.20
CA LYS A 116 -0.24 -17.13 3.71
C LYS A 116 0.22 -16.63 2.35
N GLY A 117 1.46 -16.17 2.28
CA GLY A 117 2.13 -15.77 1.04
C GLY A 117 3.54 -16.33 0.94
N THR A 118 4.23 -16.05 -0.17
CA THR A 118 5.59 -16.56 -0.44
C THR A 118 6.54 -15.48 -0.94
N GLY A 119 7.79 -15.54 -0.47
CA GLY A 119 8.93 -14.95 -1.19
C GLY A 119 9.31 -15.85 -2.35
N GLY A 120 9.21 -15.34 -3.58
CA GLY A 120 9.24 -16.11 -4.82
C GLY A 120 7.86 -16.63 -5.24
N ASP A 121 7.71 -16.95 -6.53
CA ASP A 121 6.53 -17.67 -7.03
C ASP A 121 6.70 -19.18 -6.82
N LEU A 122 5.95 -19.73 -5.87
CA LEU A 122 5.88 -21.16 -5.58
C LEU A 122 4.58 -21.80 -6.09
N SER A 123 4.06 -21.35 -7.24
CA SER A 123 2.86 -21.92 -7.88
C SER A 123 2.99 -23.40 -8.20
N SER A 124 4.14 -23.77 -8.76
CA SER A 124 4.33 -25.07 -9.43
C SER A 124 5.03 -26.10 -8.55
N SER A 125 6.03 -25.72 -7.74
CA SER A 125 6.71 -26.64 -6.82
C SER A 125 7.61 -25.93 -5.79
N PRO A 126 7.41 -26.13 -4.46
CA PRO A 126 6.25 -26.77 -3.85
C PRO A 126 5.02 -25.85 -3.93
N SER A 127 3.88 -26.36 -4.41
CA SER A 127 2.64 -25.60 -4.33
C SER A 127 2.21 -25.49 -2.87
N VAL A 128 2.25 -24.27 -2.36
CA VAL A 128 1.72 -23.92 -1.04
C VAL A 128 0.55 -22.99 -1.31
N ASP A 129 -0.65 -23.35 -0.83
CA ASP A 129 -1.91 -22.61 -1.00
C ASP A 129 -1.81 -21.13 -0.50
N ALA A 130 -1.13 -20.30 -1.26
CA ALA A 130 -0.69 -18.95 -0.93
C ALA A 130 -1.54 -17.98 -1.71
N ALA A 131 -2.09 -16.97 -1.03
CA ALA A 131 -2.95 -15.97 -1.66
C ALA A 131 -2.16 -14.83 -2.32
N TRP A 132 -0.87 -14.71 -2.02
CA TRP A 132 -0.03 -13.65 -2.53
C TRP A 132 1.44 -14.07 -2.57
N TYR A 133 2.23 -13.40 -3.39
CA TYR A 133 3.66 -13.62 -3.51
C TYR A 133 4.40 -12.35 -3.92
N TYR A 134 5.71 -12.29 -3.68
CA TYR A 134 6.56 -11.21 -4.18
C TYR A 134 7.88 -11.78 -4.71
N ARG A 135 8.62 -11.01 -5.52
CA ARG A 135 9.84 -11.49 -6.19
C ARG A 135 11.04 -10.55 -6.02
N TRP A 136 11.06 -9.77 -4.93
CA TRP A 136 12.08 -8.73 -4.68
C TRP A 136 12.26 -7.77 -5.88
N SER A 137 11.17 -7.53 -6.62
CA SER A 137 11.17 -6.82 -7.89
C SER A 137 9.86 -6.07 -8.08
N ARG A 138 9.77 -5.30 -9.17
CA ARG A 138 8.56 -4.59 -9.63
C ARG A 138 8.22 -5.06 -11.06
N ASP A 139 8.06 -6.36 -11.22
CA ASP A 139 7.78 -6.99 -12.51
C ASP A 139 6.38 -6.59 -12.99
N VAL A 140 6.33 -5.78 -14.06
CA VAL A 140 5.07 -5.28 -14.64
C VAL A 140 4.20 -6.42 -15.15
N GLY A 141 4.80 -7.47 -15.73
CA GLY A 141 4.05 -8.60 -16.27
C GLY A 141 3.33 -9.38 -15.18
N GLU A 142 3.99 -9.58 -14.03
CA GLU A 142 3.36 -10.20 -12.85
C GLU A 142 2.25 -9.30 -12.28
N GLY A 143 2.45 -7.98 -12.26
CA GLY A 143 1.47 -7.01 -11.77
C GLY A 143 0.27 -6.77 -12.70
N GLN A 144 0.28 -7.35 -13.91
CA GLN A 144 -0.83 -7.38 -14.86
C GLN A 144 -1.47 -8.78 -14.97
N ALA A 145 -0.85 -9.78 -14.35
CA ALA A 145 -1.30 -11.16 -14.45
C ALA A 145 -2.64 -11.35 -13.74
N LEU A 146 -3.63 -11.85 -14.48
CA LEU A 146 -4.90 -12.29 -13.89
C LEU A 146 -4.68 -13.61 -13.15
N GLY A 147 -5.22 -13.70 -11.94
CA GLY A 147 -5.14 -14.91 -11.13
C GLY A 147 -5.69 -14.72 -9.73
N GLU A 148 -5.81 -15.84 -9.01
CA GLU A 148 -6.29 -15.86 -7.62
C GLU A 148 -5.23 -15.38 -6.63
N ARG A 149 -3.95 -15.36 -7.02
CA ARG A 149 -2.84 -14.94 -6.18
C ARG A 149 -2.42 -13.53 -6.56
N GLU A 150 -2.31 -12.65 -5.58
CA GLU A 150 -1.82 -11.29 -5.80
C GLU A 150 -0.29 -11.27 -5.88
N TYR A 151 0.25 -10.71 -6.96
CA TYR A 151 1.64 -10.28 -6.98
C TYR A 151 1.79 -8.97 -6.20
N VAL A 152 2.74 -8.93 -5.26
CA VAL A 152 3.08 -7.71 -4.52
C VAL A 152 4.43 -7.19 -5.00
N PRO A 153 4.46 -6.08 -5.77
CA PRO A 153 5.71 -5.49 -6.23
C PRO A 153 6.49 -4.89 -5.05
N MET A 154 7.80 -4.80 -5.22
CA MET A 154 8.73 -4.26 -4.23
C MET A 154 9.65 -3.24 -4.87
N SER A 155 9.77 -2.10 -4.20
CA SER A 155 10.91 -1.21 -4.39
C SER A 155 12.08 -1.77 -3.60
N TRP A 156 12.86 -2.69 -4.17
CA TRP A 156 13.90 -3.41 -3.41
C TRP A 156 14.94 -2.46 -2.80
N GLY A 157 15.24 -1.35 -3.47
CA GLY A 157 16.07 -0.26 -2.98
C GLY A 157 15.70 1.04 -3.68
N ALA A 158 16.50 2.10 -3.51
CA ALA A 158 16.21 3.45 -4.02
C ALA A 158 15.84 3.49 -5.50
N GLY A 159 16.42 2.64 -6.34
CA GLY A 159 16.12 2.59 -7.77
C GLY A 159 14.65 2.33 -8.09
N GLY A 160 13.94 1.54 -7.28
CA GLY A 160 12.51 1.29 -7.44
C GLY A 160 11.62 2.41 -6.89
N ALA A 161 12.21 3.45 -6.28
CA ALA A 161 11.50 4.61 -5.73
C ALA A 161 11.89 5.91 -6.43
N ARG A 162 12.59 5.86 -7.57
CA ARG A 162 12.85 7.04 -8.39
C ARG A 162 11.72 7.28 -9.39
N ASP A 163 11.65 8.50 -9.90
CA ASP A 163 10.64 8.93 -10.87
C ASP A 163 10.58 8.03 -12.10
N GLU A 164 11.73 7.53 -12.57
CA GLU A 164 11.80 6.66 -13.75
C GLU A 164 11.18 5.27 -13.51
N ALA A 165 11.05 4.85 -12.26
CA ALA A 165 10.47 3.56 -11.88
C ALA A 165 8.97 3.64 -11.56
N LEU A 166 8.43 4.83 -11.29
CA LEU A 166 7.01 4.99 -10.94
C LEU A 166 6.04 4.52 -12.03
N PRO A 167 6.31 4.75 -13.33
CA PRO A 167 5.45 4.25 -14.40
C PRO A 167 5.24 2.73 -14.37
N ASP A 168 6.22 1.95 -13.89
CA ASP A 168 6.10 0.50 -13.78
C ASP A 168 4.95 0.11 -12.84
N TYR A 169 4.84 0.73 -11.67
CA TYR A 169 3.75 0.42 -10.73
C TYR A 169 2.40 0.99 -11.20
N LEU A 170 2.40 2.09 -11.94
CA LEU A 170 1.17 2.67 -12.50
C LEU A 170 0.61 1.80 -13.63
N ALA A 171 1.45 1.05 -14.33
CA ALA A 171 1.06 0.10 -15.36
C ALA A 171 0.50 -1.22 -14.80
N MET A 172 0.63 -1.47 -13.49
CA MET A 172 0.10 -2.67 -12.83
C MET A 172 -1.35 -2.44 -12.40
N ASP A 173 -2.26 -3.22 -12.97
CA ASP A 173 -3.70 -3.14 -12.75
C ASP A 173 -4.26 -4.38 -12.03
N GLN A 174 -3.39 -5.19 -11.42
CA GLN A 174 -3.77 -6.35 -10.60
C GLN A 174 -3.21 -6.31 -9.17
N VAL A 175 -2.55 -5.21 -8.79
CA VAL A 175 -1.85 -5.07 -7.50
C VAL A 175 -2.56 -4.06 -6.59
N THR A 176 -2.47 -4.26 -5.28
CA THR A 176 -3.07 -3.36 -4.28
C THR A 176 -2.04 -2.83 -3.27
N HIS A 177 -0.88 -3.46 -3.19
CA HIS A 177 0.19 -3.14 -2.25
C HIS A 177 1.53 -2.86 -2.97
N ILE A 178 2.44 -2.17 -2.28
CA ILE A 178 3.88 -2.13 -2.60
C ILE A 178 4.65 -2.48 -1.32
N LEU A 179 5.67 -3.33 -1.44
CA LEU A 179 6.68 -3.52 -0.40
C LEU A 179 7.83 -2.51 -0.54
N GLY A 180 8.28 -1.95 0.58
CA GLY A 180 9.40 -1.04 0.66
C GLY A 180 10.77 -1.70 0.48
N PHE A 181 11.83 -0.96 0.83
CA PHE A 181 13.21 -1.40 0.66
C PHE A 181 13.54 -2.68 1.44
N ASN A 182 14.37 -3.51 0.85
CA ASN A 182 14.78 -4.80 1.41
C ASN A 182 16.12 -4.67 2.14
N GLU A 183 16.10 -4.89 3.46
CA GLU A 183 17.26 -4.87 4.36
C GLU A 183 18.15 -3.63 4.15
N SER A 184 17.51 -2.46 4.01
CA SER A 184 18.21 -1.20 3.81
C SER A 184 19.06 -0.79 5.02
N ASP A 185 18.87 -1.43 6.17
CA ASP A 185 19.61 -1.18 7.40
C ASP A 185 21.09 -1.58 7.35
N ASN A 186 21.52 -2.40 6.37
CA ASN A 186 22.92 -2.80 6.23
C ASN A 186 23.69 -1.94 5.20
N CYS A 187 24.67 -1.15 5.63
CA CYS A 187 25.52 -0.34 4.75
C CYS A 187 26.50 -1.12 3.86
N PHE A 188 26.61 -2.44 4.02
CA PHE A 188 27.60 -3.30 3.36
C PHE A 188 26.97 -4.48 2.62
N ASP A 189 25.64 -4.60 2.64
CA ASP A 189 24.91 -5.69 2.00
C ASP A 189 23.51 -5.21 1.56
N GLN A 190 22.82 -6.02 0.77
CA GLN A 190 21.44 -5.80 0.33
C GLN A 190 21.21 -4.40 -0.26
N SER A 191 20.04 -3.79 -0.05
CA SER A 191 19.73 -2.49 -0.66
C SER A 191 20.47 -1.34 0.01
N GLY A 192 20.85 -1.50 1.28
CA GLY A 192 21.49 -0.48 2.10
C GLY A 192 22.88 -0.07 1.63
N GLN A 193 23.59 -0.94 0.90
CA GLN A 193 24.96 -0.68 0.43
C GLN A 193 25.07 0.29 -0.74
N TYR A 194 23.98 0.56 -1.46
CA TYR A 194 23.98 1.33 -2.69
C TYR A 194 23.68 2.82 -2.47
N GLY A 195 24.16 3.67 -3.38
CA GLY A 195 23.97 5.11 -3.35
C GLY A 195 25.13 5.89 -2.70
N ASN A 196 25.10 7.21 -2.87
CA ASN A 196 25.98 8.14 -2.17
C ASN A 196 25.22 9.45 -1.86
N PRO A 197 24.72 9.66 -0.62
CA PRO A 197 24.83 8.77 0.54
C PRO A 197 24.16 7.41 0.32
N LYS A 198 24.61 6.40 1.07
CA LYS A 198 24.08 5.04 1.00
C LYS A 198 22.64 4.98 1.51
N LEU A 199 21.84 4.03 1.00
CA LEU A 199 20.45 3.86 1.42
C LEU A 199 20.29 3.46 2.89
N CYS A 200 21.34 2.90 3.52
CA CYS A 200 21.36 2.71 4.97
C CYS A 200 21.36 4.01 5.77
N ASN A 201 21.63 5.16 5.15
CA ASN A 201 21.41 6.46 5.75
C ASN A 201 19.89 6.74 5.80
N ILE A 202 19.34 6.86 7.01
CA ILE A 202 17.89 6.99 7.22
C ILE A 202 17.30 8.21 6.48
N PRO A 203 17.85 9.43 6.58
CA PRO A 203 17.36 10.58 5.80
C PRO A 203 17.31 10.31 4.29
N THR A 204 18.36 9.69 3.73
CA THR A 204 18.39 9.31 2.31
C THR A 204 17.28 8.31 1.97
N ALA A 205 17.03 7.30 2.81
CA ALA A 205 15.93 6.36 2.59
C ALA A 205 14.57 7.05 2.66
N VAL A 206 14.35 7.95 3.62
CA VAL A 206 13.10 8.71 3.76
C VAL A 206 12.84 9.55 2.51
N GLU A 207 13.87 10.23 1.98
CA GLU A 207 13.79 11.04 0.77
C GLU A 207 13.34 10.20 -0.45
N PHE A 208 13.99 9.07 -0.71
CA PHE A 208 13.59 8.19 -1.82
C PHE A 208 12.21 7.58 -1.58
N TYR A 209 11.94 7.07 -0.38
CA TYR A 209 10.71 6.36 -0.08
C TYR A 209 9.47 7.26 -0.24
N LYS A 210 9.58 8.55 0.11
CA LYS A 210 8.49 9.53 -0.04
C LYS A 210 7.87 9.50 -1.44
N ASN A 211 8.66 9.23 -2.46
CA ASN A 211 8.22 9.22 -3.86
C ASN A 211 7.23 8.08 -4.18
N LEU A 212 7.26 6.97 -3.44
CA LEU A 212 6.33 5.84 -3.64
C LEU A 212 4.85 6.23 -3.39
N GLN A 213 4.60 7.29 -2.61
CA GLN A 213 3.24 7.76 -2.34
C GLN A 213 2.49 8.20 -3.60
N ARG A 214 3.21 8.73 -4.60
CA ARG A 214 2.66 9.19 -5.88
C ARG A 214 1.95 8.08 -6.66
N VAL A 215 2.31 6.82 -6.39
CA VAL A 215 1.68 5.68 -7.04
C VAL A 215 0.26 5.45 -6.51
N GLY A 216 -0.06 5.88 -5.28
CA GLY A 216 -1.40 5.67 -4.74
C GLY A 216 -1.75 4.21 -4.49
N LEU A 217 -0.80 3.39 -4.04
CA LEU A 217 -1.03 2.02 -3.56
C LEU A 217 -0.83 1.94 -2.04
N ARG A 218 -1.21 0.81 -1.44
CA ARG A 218 -1.00 0.57 -0.02
C ARG A 218 0.48 0.28 0.27
N LEU A 219 1.13 1.14 1.04
CA LEU A 219 2.59 1.14 1.20
C LEU A 219 3.05 0.36 2.44
N GLY A 220 3.90 -0.64 2.24
CA GLY A 220 4.59 -1.35 3.30
C GLY A 220 5.95 -0.72 3.61
N SER A 221 6.28 -0.58 4.90
CA SER A 221 7.59 -0.07 5.32
C SER A 221 8.76 -0.80 4.63
N PRO A 222 9.97 -0.23 4.64
CA PRO A 222 11.17 -1.04 4.46
C PRO A 222 11.16 -2.25 5.41
N ALA A 223 11.57 -3.41 4.91
CA ALA A 223 11.73 -4.62 5.70
C ALA A 223 13.20 -4.76 6.07
N THR A 224 13.55 -4.41 7.31
CA THR A 224 14.94 -4.51 7.78
C THR A 224 15.28 -5.95 8.18
N ARG A 225 16.57 -6.21 8.42
CA ARG A 225 16.98 -7.38 9.21
C ARG A 225 16.31 -7.37 10.59
N GLU A 226 16.33 -8.53 11.26
CA GLU A 226 15.74 -8.71 12.58
C GLU A 226 16.21 -7.63 13.57
N GLU A 227 17.52 -7.38 13.62
CA GLU A 227 18.15 -6.41 14.52
C GLU A 227 17.76 -4.95 14.20
N GLY A 228 17.53 -4.66 12.92
CA GLY A 228 17.12 -3.34 12.44
C GLY A 228 15.71 -2.93 12.90
N ALA A 229 14.84 -3.91 13.15
CA ALA A 229 13.48 -3.70 13.64
C ALA A 229 13.32 -3.93 15.15
N GLN A 230 14.08 -4.87 15.72
CA GLN A 230 13.95 -5.29 17.12
C GLN A 230 14.35 -4.19 18.12
N ASN A 231 15.46 -3.51 17.84
CA ASN A 231 16.03 -2.51 18.75
C ASN A 231 15.23 -1.21 18.72
N THR A 232 14.94 -0.60 19.87
CA THR A 232 14.19 0.69 19.93
C THR A 232 14.85 1.78 19.08
N ASN A 233 16.19 1.87 19.08
CA ASN A 233 16.97 2.76 18.22
C ASN A 233 17.40 2.09 16.90
N GLY A 234 16.76 0.99 16.52
CA GLY A 234 17.00 0.29 15.27
C GLY A 234 16.60 1.13 14.06
N TRP A 235 17.16 0.79 12.91
CA TRP A 235 16.99 1.52 11.67
C TRP A 235 15.52 1.73 11.30
N LEU A 236 14.70 0.68 11.37
CA LEU A 236 13.27 0.76 11.02
C LEU A 236 12.54 1.77 11.90
N ASN A 237 12.83 1.77 13.20
CA ASN A 237 12.16 2.64 14.15
C ASN A 237 12.50 4.11 13.91
N GLN A 238 13.77 4.40 13.61
CA GLN A 238 14.18 5.75 13.23
C GLN A 238 13.62 6.19 11.87
N PHE A 239 13.56 5.28 10.90
CA PHE A 239 12.93 5.52 9.61
C PHE A 239 11.44 5.85 9.77
N MET A 240 10.69 5.05 10.54
CA MET A 240 9.26 5.27 10.78
C MET A 240 9.02 6.63 11.45
N THR A 241 9.84 7.02 12.43
CA THR A 241 9.76 8.36 13.06
C THR A 241 9.99 9.49 12.07
N GLN A 242 11.02 9.38 11.21
CA GLN A 242 11.31 10.41 10.21
C GLN A 242 10.27 10.43 9.08
N ALA A 243 9.72 9.28 8.71
CA ALA A 243 8.65 9.16 7.74
C ALA A 243 7.37 9.83 8.25
N GLU A 244 6.99 9.59 9.51
CA GLU A 244 5.86 10.27 10.15
C GLU A 244 6.08 11.78 10.22
N ALA A 245 7.28 12.25 10.59
CA ALA A 245 7.62 13.67 10.60
C ALA A 245 7.65 14.32 9.20
N ALA A 246 7.70 13.51 8.14
CA ALA A 246 7.71 13.96 6.74
C ALA A 246 6.36 13.72 6.02
N ASP A 247 5.32 13.39 6.79
CA ASP A 247 3.96 13.07 6.34
C ASP A 247 3.90 11.92 5.31
N ILE A 248 4.82 10.96 5.44
CA ILE A 248 4.85 9.78 4.57
C ILE A 248 3.87 8.73 5.09
N ARG A 249 2.87 8.39 4.28
CA ARG A 249 1.96 7.28 4.52
C ARG A 249 2.71 5.94 4.48
N ILE A 250 2.58 5.17 5.57
CA ILE A 250 3.02 3.78 5.65
C ILE A 250 1.85 2.95 6.18
N ASP A 251 1.21 2.18 5.33
CA ASP A 251 -0.05 1.50 5.66
C ASP A 251 0.13 0.20 6.47
N PHE A 252 1.30 -0.42 6.39
CA PHE A 252 1.67 -1.60 7.17
C PHE A 252 3.19 -1.68 7.38
N VAL A 253 3.62 -2.46 8.37
CA VAL A 253 5.04 -2.67 8.67
C VAL A 253 5.47 -4.04 8.17
N ALA A 254 6.44 -4.08 7.26
CA ALA A 254 7.07 -5.29 6.76
C ALA A 254 8.27 -5.66 7.64
N LEU A 255 8.44 -6.94 7.94
CA LEU A 255 9.43 -7.46 8.89
C LEU A 255 10.08 -8.74 8.38
N HIS A 256 11.37 -8.90 8.68
CA HIS A 256 12.09 -10.17 8.56
C HIS A 256 12.45 -10.72 9.94
N TRP A 257 12.40 -12.04 10.09
CA TRP A 257 12.79 -12.70 11.35
C TRP A 257 13.55 -14.00 11.11
N TYR A 258 14.80 -14.05 11.58
CA TYR A 258 15.70 -15.17 11.36
C TYR A 258 16.30 -15.52 12.71
N ASP A 259 15.70 -16.44 13.48
CA ASP A 259 15.89 -16.67 14.93
C ASP A 259 17.34 -16.64 15.48
N TRP A 260 18.02 -15.50 15.44
CA TRP A 260 19.45 -15.38 15.75
C TRP A 260 19.69 -15.41 17.25
N GLU A 261 18.70 -14.97 18.04
CA GLU A 261 18.70 -15.08 19.50
C GLU A 261 18.86 -16.53 19.98
N SER A 262 18.43 -17.51 19.18
CA SER A 262 18.63 -18.93 19.49
C SER A 262 20.11 -19.35 19.47
N GLN A 263 21.01 -18.54 18.90
CA GLN A 263 22.41 -18.89 18.61
C GLN A 263 22.49 -20.26 17.91
N PRO A 264 21.89 -20.41 16.72
CA PRO A 264 21.59 -21.73 16.13
C PRO A 264 22.83 -22.60 15.93
N LYS A 265 24.00 -21.98 15.66
CA LYS A 265 25.29 -22.70 15.59
C LYS A 265 25.70 -23.35 16.92
N ALA A 266 25.42 -22.70 18.04
CA ALA A 266 25.72 -23.21 19.38
C ALA A 266 24.59 -24.08 19.95
N ASN A 267 23.35 -23.82 19.54
CA ASN A 267 22.15 -24.53 19.98
C ASN A 267 21.40 -25.10 18.75
N PRO A 268 21.89 -26.18 18.13
CA PRO A 268 21.29 -26.72 16.90
C PRO A 268 19.92 -27.38 17.12
N VAL A 269 19.52 -27.61 18.37
CA VAL A 269 18.21 -28.18 18.72
C VAL A 269 17.55 -27.27 19.73
N VAL A 270 16.57 -26.51 19.28
CA VAL A 270 15.77 -25.62 20.13
C VAL A 270 14.31 -26.06 20.09
N PRO A 271 13.64 -26.21 21.24
CA PRO A 271 12.23 -26.60 21.24
C PRO A 271 11.38 -25.62 20.45
N ALA A 272 10.48 -26.13 19.59
CA ALA A 272 9.59 -25.32 18.77
C ALA A 272 8.77 -24.29 19.58
N SER A 273 8.41 -24.64 20.82
CA SER A 273 7.69 -23.74 21.74
C SER A 273 8.52 -22.51 22.16
N GLN A 274 9.85 -22.61 22.20
CA GLN A 274 10.73 -21.48 22.49
C GLN A 274 10.90 -20.59 21.26
N ILE A 275 11.11 -21.18 20.08
CA ILE A 275 11.16 -20.49 18.78
C ILE A 275 9.88 -19.66 18.59
N PHE A 276 8.73 -20.31 18.75
CA PHE A 276 7.43 -19.64 18.62
C PHE A 276 7.21 -18.52 19.65
N ARG A 277 7.75 -18.67 20.86
CA ARG A 277 7.68 -17.61 21.89
C ARG A 277 8.50 -16.39 21.49
N ARG A 278 9.71 -16.57 20.95
CA ARG A 278 10.58 -15.48 20.47
C ARG A 278 9.94 -14.78 19.27
N PHE A 279 9.45 -15.55 18.29
CA PHE A 279 8.73 -15.00 17.14
C PHE A 279 7.52 -14.15 17.54
N LYS A 280 6.64 -14.68 18.42
CA LYS A 280 5.49 -13.91 18.93
C LYS A 280 5.91 -12.65 19.66
N ARG A 281 6.97 -12.69 20.46
CA ARG A 281 7.49 -11.52 21.18
C ARG A 281 7.99 -10.45 20.20
N TYR A 282 8.73 -10.86 19.16
CA TYR A 282 9.21 -9.96 18.12
C TYR A 282 8.06 -9.22 17.43
N LEU A 283 7.04 -9.96 16.93
CA LEU A 283 5.85 -9.37 16.31
C LEU A 283 5.06 -8.49 17.29
N SER A 284 4.89 -8.94 18.53
CA SER A 284 4.18 -8.15 19.55
C SER A 284 4.88 -6.81 19.78
N ASN A 285 6.21 -6.80 19.91
CA ASN A 285 6.97 -5.58 20.14
C ASN A 285 6.85 -4.60 18.95
N ALA A 286 6.93 -5.11 17.72
CA ALA A 286 6.74 -4.30 16.52
C ALA A 286 5.34 -3.68 16.48
N TYR A 287 4.29 -4.45 16.78
CA TYR A 287 2.91 -3.94 16.80
C TYR A 287 2.70 -2.89 17.90
N HIS A 288 3.22 -3.12 19.10
CA HIS A 288 3.09 -2.15 20.20
C HIS A 288 3.74 -0.81 19.88
N ARG A 289 4.84 -0.82 19.12
CA ARG A 289 5.58 0.38 18.74
C ARG A 289 4.91 1.16 17.61
N HIS A 290 4.50 0.47 16.54
CA HIS A 290 4.03 1.15 15.32
C HIS A 290 2.51 1.26 15.22
N ARG A 291 1.75 0.42 15.94
CA ARG A 291 0.28 0.39 15.89
C ARG A 291 -0.29 0.26 14.47
N ARG A 292 0.43 -0.44 13.59
CA ARG A 292 0.06 -0.72 12.20
C ARG A 292 -0.01 -2.23 11.96
N PRO A 293 -0.80 -2.70 10.97
CA PRO A 293 -0.76 -4.09 10.54
C PRO A 293 0.67 -4.56 10.25
N LEU A 294 0.97 -5.83 10.57
CA LEU A 294 2.30 -6.40 10.37
C LEU A 294 2.28 -7.45 9.27
N TRP A 295 3.26 -7.39 8.38
CA TRP A 295 3.55 -8.41 7.39
C TRP A 295 4.92 -9.02 7.69
N ILE A 296 4.97 -10.33 7.89
CA ILE A 296 6.23 -11.07 7.98
C ILE A 296 6.58 -11.55 6.57
N THR A 297 7.46 -10.82 5.88
CA THR A 297 7.78 -11.07 4.46
C THR A 297 8.86 -12.12 4.29
N GLU A 298 9.74 -12.26 5.29
CA GLU A 298 10.69 -13.37 5.39
C GLU A 298 10.76 -13.87 6.82
N PHE A 299 10.79 -15.19 6.99
CA PHE A 299 11.08 -15.77 8.30
C PHE A 299 11.73 -17.14 8.21
N ASN A 300 12.65 -17.42 9.12
CA ASN A 300 13.27 -18.73 9.28
C ASN A 300 13.63 -18.96 10.76
N ALA A 301 13.38 -20.17 11.26
CA ALA A 301 13.77 -20.56 12.60
C ALA A 301 15.28 -20.82 12.75
N ASN A 302 16.03 -20.83 11.64
CA ASN A 302 17.47 -21.09 11.58
C ASN A 302 17.89 -22.41 12.29
N ILE A 303 17.01 -23.41 12.29
CA ILE A 303 17.28 -24.75 12.81
C ILE A 303 17.98 -25.65 11.80
#